data_AF-A0A6N9RG76-F1
#
_entry.id   AF-A0A6N9RG76-F1
#
_cell.length_a   1.000
_cell.length_b   1.000
_cell.length_c   1.000
_cell.angle_alpha   90.00
_cell.angle_beta   90.00
_cell.angle_gamma   90.00
#
_symmetry.space_group_name_H-M   'P 1'
#
loop_
_entity.id
_entity.type
_entity.pdbx_description
1 polymer ?
#
loop_
_entity_poly.entity_id
_entity_poly.type
_entity_poly.pdbx_seq_one_letter_code
_entity_poly.pdbx_strand_id
1 'polypeptide(L)'
;MNIALVGLTAREEVALGMLVGKTLPGWQCLPATDGPRAPMPAADLYVVDLAGRGMARWTDAAQGELLDSLGGAPAVLVAPAFDQTWSALDALLIQGQPLVLLHKPYGVEAMRAALQQAAARAVPAPSTTLQAKKPASPGRTSAPQARAVSRPLLPVAPAPTLPPARVLPAPMPTVAAPVLVERTLACSEFQAQMGPLSGKPLFLRRLAESLGQQHPFELRISFVNRMIFHPGEQWAASNTPAPALAQLCRDEELAFSVEIDPIDGQDARARAVRLDIPAEPLEALLWTLAHDFADPRP
;
A
#
# COMPACT_ATOMS: atom_id res chain seq x y z
N MET A 1 8.11 18.85 -12.61
CA MET A 1 8.61 17.83 -11.67
C MET A 1 8.25 16.47 -12.20
N ASN A 2 9.25 15.63 -12.44
CA ASN A 2 9.12 14.31 -13.03
C ASN A 2 9.04 13.26 -11.92
N ILE A 3 8.01 12.44 -11.95
CA ILE A 3 7.76 11.37 -10.99
C ILE A 3 8.00 10.03 -11.69
N ALA A 4 8.97 9.25 -11.25
CA ALA A 4 9.13 7.88 -11.73
C ALA A 4 8.24 6.92 -10.92
N LEU A 5 7.49 6.08 -11.64
CA LEU A 5 6.64 5.05 -11.07
C LEU A 5 7.38 3.71 -11.13
N VAL A 6 7.54 3.02 -10.01
CA VAL A 6 8.38 1.81 -9.92
C VAL A 6 7.62 0.69 -9.23
N GLY A 7 7.45 -0.44 -9.92
CA GLY A 7 6.76 -1.61 -9.40
C GLY A 7 5.22 -1.49 -9.34
N LEU A 8 4.65 -0.39 -9.83
CA LEU A 8 3.20 -0.24 -9.90
C LEU A 8 2.62 -1.13 -11.01
N THR A 9 1.36 -1.53 -10.86
CA THR A 9 0.62 -2.15 -11.98
C THR A 9 0.26 -1.10 -13.04
N ALA A 10 0.08 -1.52 -14.29
CA ALA A 10 -0.36 -0.62 -15.38
C ALA A 10 -1.66 0.14 -15.03
N ARG A 11 -2.56 -0.48 -14.26
CA ARG A 11 -3.78 0.17 -13.76
C ARG A 11 -3.47 1.30 -12.77
N GLU A 12 -2.56 1.05 -11.82
CA GLU A 12 -2.17 2.05 -10.82
C GLU A 12 -1.40 3.20 -11.47
N GLU A 13 -0.53 2.92 -12.45
CA GLU A 13 0.18 3.95 -13.21
C GLU A 13 -0.77 4.92 -13.91
N VAL A 14 -1.76 4.38 -14.62
CA VAL A 14 -2.78 5.19 -15.30
C VAL A 14 -3.59 6.00 -14.29
N ALA A 15 -3.98 5.40 -13.17
CA ALA A 15 -4.71 6.08 -12.11
C ALA A 15 -3.89 7.23 -11.49
N LEU A 16 -2.61 6.99 -11.23
CA LEU A 16 -1.70 7.97 -10.64
C LEU A 16 -1.35 9.09 -11.63
N GLY A 17 -1.14 8.77 -12.90
CA GLY A 17 -0.95 9.74 -13.96
C GLY A 17 -2.15 10.68 -14.10
N MET A 18 -3.37 10.15 -14.04
CA MET A 18 -4.60 10.96 -14.01
C MET A 18 -4.70 11.82 -12.75
N LEU A 19 -4.35 11.28 -11.58
CA LEU A 19 -4.36 12.02 -10.32
C LEU A 19 -3.40 13.21 -10.39
N VAL A 20 -2.14 12.95 -10.72
CA VAL A 20 -1.08 13.97 -10.78
C VAL A 20 -1.44 15.04 -11.81
N GLY A 21 -1.83 14.64 -13.02
CA GLY A 21 -2.22 15.59 -14.07
C GLY A 21 -3.40 16.49 -13.71
N LYS A 22 -4.31 16.04 -12.84
CA LYS A 22 -5.47 16.82 -12.38
C LYS A 22 -5.18 17.69 -11.17
N THR A 23 -4.27 17.27 -10.30
CA THR A 23 -4.15 17.85 -8.94
C THR A 23 -2.82 18.54 -8.67
N LEU A 24 -1.78 18.30 -9.47
CA LEU A 24 -0.44 18.83 -9.29
C LEU A 24 0.06 19.47 -10.61
N PRO A 25 -0.25 20.75 -10.85
CA PRO A 25 0.16 21.44 -12.08
C PRO A 25 1.69 21.46 -12.25
N GLY A 26 2.16 21.10 -13.45
CA GLY A 26 3.60 21.04 -13.77
C GLY A 26 4.31 19.77 -13.28
N TRP A 27 3.57 18.81 -12.72
CA TRP A 27 4.08 17.49 -12.37
C TRP A 27 3.67 16.47 -13.44
N GLN A 28 4.55 15.52 -13.74
CA GLN A 28 4.33 14.50 -14.75
C GLN A 28 4.83 13.15 -14.26
N CYS A 29 4.04 12.09 -14.51
CA CYS A 29 4.48 10.73 -14.26
C CYS A 29 5.22 10.20 -15.48
N LEU A 30 6.40 9.64 -15.27
CA LEU A 30 7.15 8.91 -16.26
C LEU A 30 6.71 7.44 -16.27
N PRO A 31 6.71 6.79 -17.45
CA PRO A 31 6.36 5.38 -17.56
C PRO A 31 7.28 4.51 -16.71
N ALA A 32 6.74 3.40 -16.20
CA ALA A 32 7.47 2.55 -15.28
C ALA A 32 8.65 1.83 -15.94
N THR A 33 9.56 1.39 -15.08
CA THR A 33 10.60 0.42 -15.42
C THR A 33 10.08 -0.96 -15.09
N ASP A 34 10.03 -1.83 -16.09
CA ASP A 34 9.49 -3.18 -15.95
C ASP A 34 10.47 -4.10 -15.22
N GLY A 35 9.96 -4.80 -14.20
CA GLY A 35 10.61 -5.94 -13.57
C GLY A 35 11.10 -5.70 -12.14
N PRO A 36 11.08 -6.76 -11.29
CA PRO A 36 11.66 -6.70 -9.96
C PRO A 36 13.16 -6.42 -10.09
N ARG A 37 13.62 -5.34 -9.45
CA ARG A 37 15.02 -4.84 -9.47
C ARG A 37 15.48 -4.17 -10.77
N ALA A 38 14.57 -3.72 -11.62
CA ALA A 38 14.95 -2.83 -12.72
C ALA A 38 15.63 -1.55 -12.16
N PRO A 39 16.69 -1.05 -12.83
CA PRO A 39 17.34 0.18 -12.41
C PRO A 39 16.36 1.35 -12.50
N MET A 40 16.35 2.21 -11.48
CA MET A 40 15.43 3.34 -11.41
C MET A 40 15.80 4.41 -12.46
N PRO A 41 14.84 4.87 -13.29
CA PRO A 41 15.09 5.93 -14.26
C PRO A 41 15.26 7.26 -13.54
N ALA A 42 16.07 8.17 -14.10
CA ALA A 42 16.29 9.48 -13.51
C ALA A 42 14.98 10.28 -13.38
N ALA A 43 14.63 10.68 -12.17
CA ALA A 43 13.44 11.47 -11.85
C ALA A 43 13.68 12.41 -10.67
N ASP A 44 12.79 13.41 -10.52
CA ASP A 44 12.84 14.35 -9.40
C ASP A 44 12.24 13.74 -8.12
N LEU A 45 11.36 12.74 -8.25
CA LEU A 45 10.68 12.03 -7.17
C LEU A 45 10.29 10.62 -7.62
N TYR A 46 10.27 9.67 -6.69
CA TYR A 46 9.84 8.29 -6.97
C TYR A 46 8.55 7.94 -6.24
N VAL A 47 7.69 7.14 -6.89
CA VAL A 47 6.64 6.38 -6.22
C VAL A 47 6.97 4.91 -6.40
N VAL A 48 7.21 4.22 -5.29
CA VAL A 48 7.73 2.85 -5.29
C VAL A 48 6.72 1.93 -4.62
N ASP A 49 6.15 1.00 -5.38
CA ASP A 49 5.43 -0.13 -4.80
C ASP A 49 6.43 -1.17 -4.32
N LEU A 50 6.49 -1.34 -2.99
CA LEU A 50 7.43 -2.24 -2.35
C LEU A 50 7.14 -3.69 -2.72
N ALA A 51 5.87 -4.09 -2.81
CA ALA A 51 5.50 -5.44 -3.24
C ALA A 51 5.90 -5.69 -4.70
N GLY A 52 5.61 -4.73 -5.58
CA GLY A 52 5.93 -4.80 -6.99
C GLY A 52 7.44 -4.84 -7.30
N ARG A 53 8.28 -4.34 -6.38
CA ARG A 53 9.74 -4.51 -6.45
C ARG A 53 10.26 -5.83 -5.88
N GLY A 54 9.40 -6.70 -5.37
CA GLY A 54 9.78 -7.92 -4.66
C GLY A 54 10.20 -7.69 -3.20
N MET A 55 9.89 -6.52 -2.63
CA MET A 55 10.21 -6.12 -1.26
C MET A 55 8.94 -6.11 -0.39
N ALA A 56 8.20 -7.22 -0.40
CA ALA A 56 6.90 -7.27 0.27
C ALA A 56 7.00 -7.12 1.80
N ARG A 57 8.15 -7.50 2.41
CA ARG A 57 8.40 -7.36 3.84
C ARG A 57 9.69 -6.60 4.11
N TRP A 58 9.75 -5.88 5.22
CA TRP A 58 10.94 -5.20 5.65
C TRP A 58 12.01 -6.19 6.13
N THR A 59 13.23 -5.99 5.64
CA THR A 59 14.46 -6.63 6.12
C THR A 59 15.60 -5.61 5.99
N ASP A 60 16.66 -5.75 6.78
CA ASP A 60 17.84 -4.88 6.65
C ASP A 60 18.42 -4.89 5.22
N ALA A 61 18.40 -6.06 4.57
CA ALA A 61 18.84 -6.23 3.19
C ALA A 61 17.93 -5.49 2.19
N ALA A 62 16.61 -5.61 2.33
CA ALA A 62 15.66 -4.91 1.47
C ALA A 62 15.72 -3.39 1.67
N GLN A 63 15.91 -2.93 2.90
CA GLN A 63 16.12 -1.52 3.21
C GLN A 63 17.42 -1.00 2.56
N GLY A 64 18.53 -1.72 2.70
CA GLY A 64 19.80 -1.37 2.04
C GLY A 64 19.64 -1.27 0.53
N GLU A 65 19.06 -2.31 -0.10
CA GLU A 65 18.80 -2.34 -1.55
C GLU A 65 17.92 -1.16 -2.01
N LEU A 66 16.88 -0.83 -1.24
CA LEU A 66 15.99 0.30 -1.53
C LEU A 66 16.72 1.64 -1.44
N LEU A 67 17.45 1.89 -0.36
CA LEU A 67 18.16 3.16 -0.13
C LEU A 67 19.28 3.35 -1.16
N ASP A 68 20.03 2.30 -1.47
CA ASP A 68 21.07 2.31 -2.51
C ASP A 68 20.47 2.63 -3.88
N SER A 69 19.29 2.05 -4.19
CA SER A 69 18.58 2.32 -5.45
C SER A 69 18.09 3.77 -5.55
N LEU A 70 17.61 4.33 -4.44
CA LEU A 70 17.09 5.70 -4.38
C LEU A 70 18.20 6.75 -4.40
N GLY A 71 19.40 6.43 -3.90
CA GLY A 71 20.54 7.35 -3.88
C GLY A 71 20.25 8.67 -3.13
N GLY A 72 19.34 8.65 -2.15
CA GLY A 72 18.87 9.83 -1.41
C GLY A 72 17.79 10.66 -2.10
N ALA A 73 17.26 10.21 -3.24
CA ALA A 73 16.16 10.88 -3.92
C ALA A 73 14.86 10.83 -3.10
N PRO A 74 13.99 11.85 -3.21
CA PRO A 74 12.69 11.85 -2.54
C PRO A 74 11.79 10.76 -3.08
N ALA A 75 11.07 10.07 -2.19
CA ALA A 75 10.20 8.99 -2.59
C ALA A 75 8.96 8.85 -1.70
N VAL A 76 7.86 8.45 -2.34
CA VAL A 76 6.70 7.87 -1.67
C VAL A 76 6.80 6.35 -1.78
N LEU A 77 6.95 5.69 -0.64
CA LEU A 77 7.00 4.24 -0.54
C LEU A 77 5.59 3.73 -0.27
N VAL A 78 5.13 2.78 -1.08
CA VAL A 78 3.82 2.16 -0.95
C VAL A 78 4.00 0.76 -0.40
N ALA A 79 3.64 0.57 0.87
CA ALA A 79 3.67 -0.71 1.57
C ALA A 79 2.39 -1.54 1.31
N PRO A 80 2.50 -2.89 1.35
CA PRO A 80 1.35 -3.78 1.27
C PRO A 80 0.32 -3.49 2.36
N ALA A 81 -0.93 -3.89 2.11
CA ALA A 81 -2.04 -3.48 2.95
C ALA A 81 -2.03 -4.03 4.38
N PHE A 82 -1.39 -5.19 4.57
CA PHE A 82 -1.37 -5.91 5.84
C PHE A 82 0.06 -6.12 6.35
N ASP A 83 1.05 -5.46 5.75
CA ASP A 83 2.42 -5.51 6.26
C ASP A 83 2.71 -4.26 7.12
N GLN A 84 2.94 -4.48 8.41
CA GLN A 84 3.36 -3.45 9.37
C GLN A 84 4.88 -3.43 9.58
N THR A 85 5.63 -4.33 8.95
CA THR A 85 7.08 -4.44 9.17
C THR A 85 7.83 -3.23 8.60
N TRP A 86 7.29 -2.61 7.55
CA TRP A 86 7.80 -1.37 6.99
C TRP A 86 7.66 -0.14 7.90
N SER A 87 6.85 -0.19 8.97
CA SER A 87 6.80 0.89 9.96
C SER A 87 8.13 1.10 10.69
N ALA A 88 9.05 0.12 10.66
CA ALA A 88 10.41 0.30 11.16
C ALA A 88 11.18 1.44 10.45
N LEU A 89 10.79 1.80 9.21
CA LEU A 89 11.37 2.95 8.49
C LEU A 89 10.97 4.31 9.07
N ASP A 90 10.03 4.38 10.01
CA ASP A 90 9.68 5.63 10.69
C ASP A 90 10.90 6.29 11.33
N ALA A 91 11.86 5.51 11.83
CA ALA A 91 13.12 6.03 12.34
C ALA A 91 13.94 6.79 11.28
N LEU A 92 13.96 6.29 10.04
CA LEU A 92 14.64 6.96 8.91
C LEU A 92 13.86 8.18 8.40
N LEU A 93 12.52 8.14 8.47
CA LEU A 93 11.68 9.31 8.20
C LEU A 93 11.94 10.45 9.19
N ILE A 94 12.23 10.11 10.45
CA ILE A 94 12.58 11.06 11.50
C ILE A 94 13.99 11.64 11.28
N GLN A 95 14.91 10.88 10.67
CA GLN A 95 16.27 11.33 10.33
C GLN A 95 16.35 12.30 9.13
N GLY A 96 15.20 12.76 8.62
CA GLY A 96 15.16 13.81 7.60
C GLY A 96 15.41 13.32 6.17
N GLN A 97 15.44 12.00 5.93
CA GLN A 97 15.36 11.45 4.57
C GLN A 97 14.04 11.92 3.93
N PRO A 98 14.05 12.30 2.63
CA PRO A 98 12.86 12.80 1.95
C PRO A 98 11.92 11.67 1.51
N LEU A 99 11.73 10.68 2.38
CA LEU A 99 10.85 9.54 2.19
C LEU A 99 9.49 9.82 2.85
N VAL A 100 8.44 9.18 2.35
CA VAL A 100 7.11 9.12 2.98
C VAL A 100 6.56 7.71 2.78
N LEU A 101 6.08 7.07 3.84
CA LEU A 101 5.48 5.73 3.79
C LEU A 101 3.94 5.83 3.72
N LEU A 102 3.33 5.10 2.79
CA LEU A 102 1.88 4.91 2.68
C LEU A 102 1.55 3.42 2.64
N HIS A 103 0.54 3.00 3.39
CA HIS A 103 0.03 1.62 3.32
C HIS A 103 -1.17 1.53 2.37
N LYS A 104 -1.27 0.44 1.62
CA LYS A 104 -2.51 0.09 0.91
C LYS A 104 -3.61 -0.29 1.93
N PRO A 105 -4.90 -0.15 1.60
CA PRO A 105 -5.41 0.75 0.59
C PRO A 105 -5.20 2.21 1.00
N TYR A 106 -4.76 3.05 0.07
CA TYR A 106 -4.69 4.49 0.26
C TYR A 106 -5.69 5.22 -0.63
N GLY A 107 -6.18 6.36 -0.14
CA GLY A 107 -7.04 7.24 -0.91
C GLY A 107 -6.26 8.25 -1.76
N VAL A 108 -7.00 8.94 -2.64
CA VAL A 108 -6.47 10.02 -3.49
C VAL A 108 -5.80 11.13 -2.67
N GLU A 109 -6.43 11.57 -1.58
CA GLU A 109 -5.89 12.65 -0.75
C GLU A 109 -4.63 12.23 0.01
N ALA A 110 -4.56 10.98 0.48
CA ALA A 110 -3.38 10.46 1.15
C ALA A 110 -2.17 10.40 0.19
N MET A 111 -2.36 9.90 -1.03
CA MET A 111 -1.33 9.90 -2.06
C MET A 111 -0.88 11.32 -2.43
N ARG A 112 -1.82 12.25 -2.62
CA ARG A 112 -1.51 13.66 -2.91
C ARG A 112 -0.67 14.30 -1.81
N ALA A 113 -1.09 14.12 -0.55
CA ALA A 113 -0.38 14.65 0.61
C ALA A 113 1.03 14.07 0.70
N ALA A 114 1.19 12.76 0.50
CA ALA A 114 2.50 12.10 0.52
C ALA A 114 3.44 12.63 -0.57
N LEU A 115 2.95 12.81 -1.79
CA LEU A 115 3.72 13.39 -2.90
C LEU A 115 4.22 14.80 -2.57
N GLN A 116 3.33 15.65 -2.03
CA GLN A 116 3.69 17.01 -1.64
C GLN A 116 4.68 17.03 -0.48
N GLN A 117 4.51 16.14 0.50
CA GLN A 117 5.41 16.02 1.64
C GLN A 117 6.80 15.53 1.23
N ALA A 118 6.90 14.53 0.36
CA ALA A 118 8.17 14.05 -0.17
C ALA A 118 8.90 15.15 -0.97
N ALA A 119 8.18 15.88 -1.83
CA ALA A 119 8.77 17.00 -2.58
C ALA A 119 9.19 18.17 -1.67
N ALA A 120 8.43 18.50 -0.63
CA ALA A 120 8.79 19.56 0.31
C ALA A 120 10.08 19.23 1.09
N ARG A 121 10.29 17.95 1.42
CA ARG A 121 11.52 17.47 2.08
C ARG A 121 12.74 17.42 1.14
N ALA A 122 12.52 17.41 -0.16
CA ALA A 122 13.59 17.42 -1.17
C ALA A 122 14.25 18.80 -1.35
N VAL A 123 13.56 19.88 -0.98
CA VAL A 123 14.08 21.25 -1.11
C VAL A 123 14.85 21.59 0.17
N PRO A 124 16.18 21.81 0.12
CA PRO A 124 16.91 22.30 1.28
C PRO A 124 16.32 23.64 1.72
N ALA A 125 16.00 23.76 3.01
CA ALA A 125 15.43 24.96 3.60
C ALA A 125 16.26 26.20 3.21
N PRO A 126 15.64 27.28 2.70
CA PRO A 126 16.37 28.51 2.45
C PRO A 126 16.82 29.07 3.80
N SER A 127 18.12 29.01 4.05
CA SER A 127 18.76 29.75 5.13
C SER A 127 18.44 31.23 4.93
N THR A 128 17.68 31.76 5.88
CA THR A 128 17.26 33.15 5.92
C THR A 128 18.47 34.00 6.33
N THR A 129 19.13 34.62 5.35
CA THR A 129 20.09 35.71 5.61
C THR A 129 19.87 36.84 4.61
N LEU A 130 19.09 37.82 5.08
CA LEU A 130 19.28 39.27 4.98
C LEU A 130 19.97 39.87 3.73
N GLN A 131 19.14 40.56 2.94
CA GLN A 131 19.30 41.94 2.42
C GLN A 131 20.45 42.37 1.49
N ALA A 132 20.02 43.30 0.60
CA ALA A 132 20.75 44.27 -0.23
C ALA A 132 21.27 43.72 -1.58
N LYS A 133 21.04 44.34 -2.75
CA LYS A 133 20.85 45.77 -3.05
C LYS A 133 20.25 45.92 -4.47
N LYS A 134 19.29 46.83 -4.62
CA LYS A 134 18.83 47.44 -5.89
C LYS A 134 19.96 48.34 -6.45
N PRO A 135 20.17 48.46 -7.78
CA PRO A 135 19.72 49.65 -8.55
C PRO A 135 19.17 49.28 -9.96
N ALA A 136 17.99 49.77 -10.36
CA ALA A 136 17.75 50.98 -11.19
C ALA A 136 18.02 50.81 -12.71
N SER A 137 16.94 50.84 -13.50
CA SER A 137 16.88 50.94 -14.98
C SER A 137 17.36 52.32 -15.49
N PRO A 138 17.56 52.55 -16.81
CA PRO A 138 16.42 52.95 -17.69
C PRO A 138 16.53 52.69 -19.23
N GLY A 139 15.36 52.69 -19.90
CA GLY A 139 15.16 53.05 -21.33
C GLY A 139 15.24 51.88 -22.34
N ARG A 140 14.48 51.79 -23.44
CA ARG A 140 13.55 52.70 -24.13
C ARG A 140 12.73 51.89 -25.17
N THR A 141 11.43 52.21 -25.29
CA THR A 141 10.56 52.28 -26.50
C THR A 141 10.81 51.42 -27.74
N SER A 142 9.79 50.62 -28.16
CA SER A 142 8.96 50.85 -29.38
C SER A 142 7.96 49.71 -29.66
N ALA A 143 6.70 50.06 -29.97
CA ALA A 143 5.58 49.21 -30.43
C ALA A 143 5.49 49.23 -31.99
N PRO A 144 4.42 48.79 -32.73
CA PRO A 144 3.14 48.11 -32.37
C PRO A 144 2.58 47.04 -33.38
N GLN A 145 1.33 46.59 -33.12
CA GLN A 145 0.32 45.92 -34.00
C GLN A 145 0.41 44.37 -34.17
N ALA A 146 -0.68 43.59 -34.20
CA ALA A 146 -2.04 43.86 -34.68
C ALA A 146 -3.18 43.11 -33.94
N ARG A 147 -4.40 43.61 -34.18
CA ARG A 147 -5.75 43.30 -33.67
C ARG A 147 -6.36 41.96 -34.15
N ALA A 148 -7.28 41.44 -33.33
CA ALA A 148 -8.72 41.16 -33.64
C ALA A 148 -9.43 40.88 -32.29
N VAL A 149 -10.29 41.71 -31.68
CA VAL A 149 -11.72 42.05 -31.94
C VAL A 149 -12.52 40.81 -32.40
N SER A 150 -13.44 40.23 -31.61
CA SER A 150 -14.72 40.84 -31.22
C SER A 150 -15.35 40.30 -29.92
N ARG A 151 -16.08 41.23 -29.28
CA ARG A 151 -16.94 41.27 -28.07
C ARG A 151 -18.43 41.01 -28.48
N PRO A 152 -19.49 41.34 -27.68
CA PRO A 152 -19.83 41.15 -26.24
C PRO A 152 -21.29 40.60 -26.05
N LEU A 153 -21.80 40.31 -24.83
CA LEU A 153 -22.78 41.08 -24.00
C LEU A 153 -23.51 40.01 -23.12
N LEU A 154 -23.95 40.15 -21.86
CA LEU A 154 -24.11 41.24 -20.87
C LEU A 154 -24.42 40.57 -19.47
N PRO A 155 -24.61 41.34 -18.38
CA PRO A 155 -24.28 40.98 -17.00
C PRO A 155 -25.51 40.73 -16.11
N VAL A 156 -25.28 40.17 -14.92
CA VAL A 156 -26.17 40.38 -13.76
C VAL A 156 -25.30 40.61 -12.51
N ALA A 157 -25.62 41.68 -11.79
CA ALA A 157 -25.01 42.12 -10.53
C ALA A 157 -25.89 41.68 -9.31
N PRO A 158 -25.71 42.16 -8.06
CA PRO A 158 -25.22 41.31 -6.95
C PRO A 158 -26.13 41.23 -5.70
N ALA A 159 -25.67 40.42 -4.71
CA ALA A 159 -25.91 40.45 -3.24
C ALA A 159 -27.29 40.00 -2.70
N PRO A 160 -27.47 39.56 -1.41
CA PRO A 160 -26.62 39.81 -0.23
C PRO A 160 -26.35 38.64 0.78
N THR A 161 -25.26 38.84 1.53
CA THR A 161 -24.96 38.64 2.98
C THR A 161 -25.80 37.69 3.88
N LEU A 162 -25.12 36.78 4.60
CA LEU A 162 -25.04 36.69 6.09
C LEU A 162 -24.28 35.42 6.58
N PRO A 163 -23.31 35.52 7.53
CA PRO A 163 -22.81 34.42 8.38
C PRO A 163 -23.29 34.60 9.85
N PRO A 164 -22.87 33.80 10.87
CA PRO A 164 -22.35 32.42 10.93
C PRO A 164 -23.12 31.53 11.94
N ALA A 165 -22.82 30.22 12.01
CA ALA A 165 -23.04 29.42 13.22
C ALA A 165 -21.82 28.55 13.51
N ARG A 166 -21.01 28.99 14.48
CA ARG A 166 -20.05 28.15 15.19
C ARG A 166 -20.84 27.20 16.08
N VAL A 167 -20.62 25.90 15.93
CA VAL A 167 -20.93 24.92 16.98
C VAL A 167 -19.59 24.31 17.40
N LEU A 168 -19.13 24.71 18.59
CA LEU A 168 -18.14 23.98 19.37
C LEU A 168 -18.79 22.67 19.85
N PRO A 169 -18.19 21.49 19.64
CA PRO A 169 -18.45 20.36 20.51
C PRO A 169 -17.61 20.55 21.78
N ALA A 170 -18.29 20.65 22.92
CA ALA A 170 -17.70 20.45 24.23
C ALA A 170 -17.17 19.01 24.36
N PRO A 171 -16.12 18.78 25.18
CA PRO A 171 -15.54 17.46 25.37
C PRO A 171 -16.53 16.60 26.18
N MET A 172 -16.99 15.51 25.59
CA MET A 172 -17.63 14.43 26.34
C MET A 172 -16.63 13.30 26.56
N PRO A 173 -16.71 12.64 27.72
CA PRO A 173 -15.62 11.88 28.31
C PRO A 173 -15.29 10.64 27.49
N THR A 174 -13.99 10.36 27.42
CA THR A 174 -13.39 9.10 26.98
C THR A 174 -14.04 7.94 27.74
N VAL A 175 -15.06 7.34 27.16
CA VAL A 175 -15.40 5.95 27.46
C VAL A 175 -14.35 5.13 26.72
N ALA A 176 -13.41 4.59 27.48
CA ALA A 176 -12.47 3.60 26.97
C ALA A 176 -13.28 2.52 26.25
N ALA A 177 -13.13 2.45 24.93
CA ALA A 177 -13.58 1.30 24.18
C ALA A 177 -12.89 0.08 24.80
N PRO A 178 -13.63 -1.01 25.09
CA PRO A 178 -13.00 -2.24 25.53
C PRO A 178 -11.98 -2.62 24.46
N VAL A 179 -10.74 -2.84 24.88
CA VAL A 179 -9.68 -3.41 24.04
C VAL A 179 -10.23 -4.74 23.53
N LEU A 180 -10.71 -4.74 22.28
CA LEU A 180 -10.94 -5.95 21.54
C LEU A 180 -9.55 -6.56 21.44
N VAL A 181 -9.30 -7.65 22.15
CA VAL A 181 -8.08 -8.43 21.97
C VAL A 181 -8.11 -8.85 20.50
N GLU A 182 -7.29 -8.21 19.67
CA GLU A 182 -7.14 -8.57 18.26
C GLU A 182 -6.67 -10.02 18.23
N ARG A 183 -7.57 -10.91 17.80
CA ARG A 183 -7.34 -12.34 17.70
C ARG A 183 -6.57 -12.62 16.41
N THR A 184 -5.29 -12.26 16.40
CA THR A 184 -4.39 -12.40 15.24
C THR A 184 -3.26 -13.38 15.57
N LEU A 185 -2.80 -14.11 14.56
CA LEU A 185 -1.67 -15.04 14.68
C LEU A 185 -0.75 -14.89 13.47
N ALA A 186 0.51 -14.51 13.71
CA ALA A 186 1.48 -14.33 12.63
C ALA A 186 1.86 -15.66 11.98
N CYS A 187 2.29 -15.65 10.70
CA CYS A 187 2.70 -16.88 9.99
C CYS A 187 3.80 -17.67 10.73
N SER A 188 4.79 -16.97 11.29
CA SER A 188 5.90 -17.58 12.03
C SER A 188 5.45 -18.24 13.33
N GLU A 189 4.46 -17.65 14.01
CA GLU A 189 3.87 -18.21 15.24
C GLU A 189 3.02 -19.43 14.92
N PHE A 190 2.20 -19.36 13.85
CA PHE A 190 1.44 -20.49 13.35
C PHE A 190 2.38 -21.66 12.98
N GLN A 191 3.48 -21.38 12.29
CA GLN A 191 4.50 -22.39 11.96
C GLN A 191 5.15 -22.99 13.20
N ALA A 192 5.52 -22.16 14.19
CA ALA A 192 6.10 -22.63 15.44
C ALA A 192 5.12 -23.52 16.23
N GLN A 193 3.81 -23.23 16.18
CA GLN A 193 2.78 -24.04 16.84
C GLN A 193 2.50 -25.37 16.11
N MET A 194 2.65 -25.41 14.79
CA MET A 194 2.35 -26.60 13.96
C MET A 194 3.59 -27.43 13.62
N GLY A 195 4.80 -26.90 13.85
CA GLY A 195 6.10 -27.52 13.56
C GLY A 195 6.50 -28.73 14.42
N PRO A 196 6.14 -28.84 15.72
CA PRO A 196 6.42 -30.04 16.51
C PRO A 196 5.48 -31.19 16.12
N LEU A 197 6.01 -32.13 15.34
CA LEU A 197 5.33 -33.28 14.76
C LEU A 197 4.99 -34.35 15.81
N SER A 198 3.87 -34.21 16.53
CA SER A 198 3.05 -35.33 17.06
C SER A 198 1.72 -34.78 17.60
N GLY A 199 0.60 -35.11 16.94
CA GLY A 199 -0.75 -34.81 17.43
C GLY A 199 -1.47 -33.61 16.78
N LYS A 200 -0.87 -32.92 15.80
CA LYS A 200 -1.55 -31.86 15.03
C LYS A 200 -2.13 -32.38 13.70
N PRO A 201 -3.31 -31.89 13.27
CA PRO A 201 -3.93 -32.26 12.01
C PRO A 201 -2.98 -32.19 10.81
N LEU A 202 -3.02 -33.20 9.93
CA LEU A 202 -2.20 -33.23 8.70
C LEU A 202 -2.39 -31.97 7.84
N PHE A 203 -3.63 -31.51 7.70
CA PHE A 203 -3.95 -30.29 6.95
C PHE A 203 -3.18 -29.07 7.45
N LEU A 204 -3.18 -28.82 8.77
CA LEU A 204 -2.52 -27.66 9.37
C LEU A 204 -1.00 -27.73 9.23
N ARG A 205 -0.43 -28.94 9.27
CA ARG A 205 1.01 -29.17 9.04
C ARG A 205 1.40 -28.83 7.61
N ARG A 206 0.65 -29.33 6.61
CA ARG A 206 0.89 -29.02 5.19
C ARG A 206 0.74 -27.52 4.92
N LEU A 207 -0.29 -26.89 5.50
CA LEU A 207 -0.48 -25.45 5.40
C LEU A 207 0.71 -24.67 6.00
N ALA A 208 1.19 -25.05 7.19
CA ALA A 208 2.34 -24.41 7.82
C ALA A 208 3.60 -24.50 6.96
N GLU A 209 3.84 -25.66 6.33
CA GLU A 209 4.94 -25.86 5.39
C GLU A 209 4.83 -24.95 4.16
N SER A 210 3.66 -24.89 3.52
CA SER A 210 3.42 -24.03 2.35
C SER A 210 3.56 -22.54 2.68
N LEU A 211 3.09 -22.10 3.85
CA LEU A 211 3.30 -20.73 4.33
C LEU A 211 4.79 -20.39 4.53
N GLY A 212 5.62 -21.40 4.84
CA GLY A 212 7.07 -21.25 5.01
C GLY A 212 7.77 -20.82 3.74
N GLN A 213 7.19 -21.13 2.57
CA GLN A 213 7.77 -20.81 1.27
C GLN A 213 7.66 -19.33 0.91
N GLN A 214 6.83 -18.55 1.63
CA GLN A 214 6.58 -17.10 1.37
C GLN A 214 6.08 -16.77 -0.05
N HIS A 215 5.74 -17.78 -0.85
CA HIS A 215 5.15 -17.64 -2.17
C HIS A 215 3.63 -17.82 -2.15
N PRO A 216 2.89 -17.24 -3.12
CA PRO A 216 1.45 -17.42 -3.21
C PRO A 216 1.09 -18.84 -3.63
N PHE A 217 0.00 -19.37 -3.07
CA PHE A 217 -0.50 -20.70 -3.43
C PHE A 217 -2.02 -20.80 -3.29
N GLU A 218 -2.59 -21.75 -4.03
CA GLU A 218 -4.00 -22.12 -4.00
C GLU A 218 -4.15 -23.49 -3.35
N LEU A 219 -5.01 -23.56 -2.35
CA LEU A 219 -5.46 -24.77 -1.68
C LEU A 219 -6.82 -25.17 -2.27
N ARG A 220 -6.87 -26.30 -2.97
CA ARG A 220 -8.10 -26.81 -3.61
C ARG A 220 -8.64 -27.97 -2.81
N ILE A 221 -9.72 -27.68 -2.08
CA ILE A 221 -10.40 -28.65 -1.21
C ILE A 221 -11.44 -29.42 -2.01
N SER A 222 -12.13 -28.72 -2.92
CA SER A 222 -13.02 -29.32 -3.90
C SER A 222 -13.04 -28.48 -5.17
N PHE A 223 -13.89 -28.83 -6.14
CA PHE A 223 -14.09 -28.01 -7.33
C PHE A 223 -14.57 -26.57 -6.98
N VAL A 224 -15.38 -26.46 -5.91
CA VAL A 224 -16.01 -25.22 -5.47
C VAL A 224 -15.21 -24.57 -4.34
N ASN A 225 -14.80 -25.35 -3.33
CA ASN A 225 -14.16 -24.84 -2.13
C ASN A 225 -12.64 -24.74 -2.34
N ARG A 226 -12.15 -23.53 -2.16
CA ARG A 226 -10.75 -23.19 -2.35
C ARG A 226 -10.33 -22.10 -1.38
N MET A 227 -9.04 -22.03 -1.17
CA MET A 227 -8.41 -21.01 -0.36
C MET A 227 -7.18 -20.51 -1.11
N ILE A 228 -6.99 -19.21 -1.17
CA ILE A 228 -5.83 -18.58 -1.78
C ILE A 228 -5.04 -17.91 -0.67
N PHE A 229 -3.75 -18.16 -0.62
CA PHE A 229 -2.84 -17.60 0.37
C PHE A 229 -1.77 -16.79 -0.34
N HIS A 230 -1.51 -15.59 0.16
CA HIS A 230 -0.39 -14.76 -0.27
C HIS A 230 0.48 -14.37 0.93
N PRO A 231 1.28 -15.30 1.49
CA PRO A 231 2.06 -15.06 2.69
C PRO A 231 3.01 -13.86 2.57
N GLY A 232 3.56 -13.60 1.38
CA GLY A 232 4.38 -12.40 1.14
C GLY A 232 3.65 -11.08 1.32
N GLU A 233 2.33 -11.03 1.06
CA GLU A 233 1.50 -9.80 1.16
C GLU A 233 0.52 -9.85 2.35
N GLN A 234 0.63 -10.87 3.20
CA GLN A 234 -0.15 -11.02 4.44
C GLN A 234 -1.67 -11.01 4.24
N TRP A 235 -2.16 -11.61 3.16
CA TRP A 235 -3.59 -11.84 2.96
C TRP A 235 -3.92 -13.27 2.58
N ALA A 236 -5.16 -13.66 2.84
CA ALA A 236 -5.76 -14.89 2.34
C ALA A 236 -7.21 -14.63 1.88
N ALA A 237 -7.73 -15.49 1.03
CA ALA A 237 -9.11 -15.47 0.58
C ALA A 237 -9.67 -16.88 0.64
N SER A 238 -10.78 -17.09 1.33
CA SER A 238 -11.41 -18.41 1.46
C SER A 238 -12.91 -18.33 1.21
N ASN A 239 -13.42 -19.20 0.35
CA ASN A 239 -14.86 -19.47 0.27
C ASN A 239 -15.23 -20.79 0.97
N THR A 240 -14.29 -21.39 1.69
CA THR A 240 -14.49 -22.68 2.34
C THR A 240 -15.26 -22.47 3.64
N PRO A 241 -16.43 -23.10 3.81
CA PRO A 241 -17.24 -22.91 5.00
C PRO A 241 -16.60 -23.58 6.23
N ALA A 242 -16.81 -22.99 7.41
CA ALA A 242 -16.24 -23.47 8.67
C ALA A 242 -16.43 -24.98 8.94
N PRO A 243 -17.60 -25.60 8.66
CA PRO A 243 -17.77 -27.05 8.83
C PRO A 243 -16.83 -27.88 7.95
N ALA A 244 -16.50 -27.42 6.73
CA ALA A 244 -15.57 -28.11 5.84
C ALA A 244 -14.12 -27.99 6.34
N LEU A 245 -13.73 -26.82 6.87
CA LEU A 245 -12.43 -26.62 7.51
C LEU A 245 -12.27 -27.50 8.77
N ALA A 246 -13.32 -27.59 9.60
CA ALA A 246 -13.35 -28.45 10.76
C ALA A 246 -13.26 -29.94 10.38
N GLN A 247 -13.84 -30.34 9.25
CA GLN A 247 -13.72 -31.71 8.74
C GLN A 247 -12.30 -31.98 8.24
N LEU A 248 -11.69 -31.07 7.48
CA LEU A 248 -10.30 -31.18 7.03
C LEU A 248 -9.29 -31.31 8.17
N CYS A 249 -9.55 -30.65 9.29
CA CYS A 249 -8.68 -30.77 10.46
C CYS A 249 -8.86 -32.11 11.21
N ARG A 250 -9.95 -32.85 10.99
CA ARG A 250 -10.23 -34.12 11.67
C ARG A 250 -9.95 -35.35 10.80
N ASP A 251 -10.10 -35.20 9.48
CA ASP A 251 -10.01 -36.28 8.51
C ASP A 251 -8.68 -36.20 7.75
N GLU A 252 -7.77 -37.14 8.04
CA GLU A 252 -6.45 -37.17 7.42
C GLU A 252 -6.49 -37.57 5.94
N GLU A 253 -7.43 -38.41 5.51
CA GLU A 253 -7.55 -38.80 4.10
C GLU A 253 -8.04 -37.61 3.27
N LEU A 254 -9.03 -36.88 3.79
CA LEU A 254 -9.49 -35.65 3.17
C LEU A 254 -8.34 -34.63 3.10
N ALA A 255 -7.60 -34.43 4.21
CA ALA A 255 -6.44 -33.54 4.24
C ALA A 255 -5.33 -33.94 3.26
N PHE A 256 -5.14 -35.23 3.01
CA PHE A 256 -4.17 -35.74 2.03
C PHE A 256 -4.63 -35.45 0.60
N SER A 257 -5.94 -35.57 0.32
CA SER A 257 -6.53 -35.31 -1.00
C SER A 257 -6.50 -33.84 -1.44
N VAL A 258 -6.28 -32.90 -0.52
CA VAL A 258 -6.18 -31.47 -0.84
C VAL A 258 -4.95 -31.19 -1.71
N GLU A 259 -5.18 -30.54 -2.85
CA GLU A 259 -4.15 -30.06 -3.76
C GLU A 259 -3.64 -28.69 -3.28
N ILE A 260 -2.32 -28.52 -3.28
CA ILE A 260 -1.66 -27.24 -2.98
C ILE A 260 -0.83 -26.85 -4.19
N ASP A 261 -1.33 -25.90 -4.95
CA ASP A 261 -0.72 -25.46 -6.20
C ASP A 261 -0.04 -24.09 -6.00
N PRO A 262 1.24 -23.93 -6.33
CA PRO A 262 1.85 -22.60 -6.36
C PRO A 262 1.20 -21.76 -7.46
N ILE A 263 1.00 -20.47 -7.19
CA ILE A 263 0.43 -19.52 -8.14
C ILE A 263 1.31 -18.27 -8.21
N ASP A 264 1.30 -17.59 -9.36
CA ASP A 264 1.98 -16.31 -9.51
C ASP A 264 1.30 -15.23 -8.64
N GLY A 265 2.08 -14.28 -8.11
CA GLY A 265 1.56 -13.20 -7.27
C GLY A 265 0.58 -12.26 -7.98
N GLN A 266 0.84 -11.95 -9.25
CA GLN A 266 -0.10 -11.16 -10.06
C GLN A 266 -1.40 -11.94 -10.30
N ASP A 267 -1.30 -13.26 -10.47
CA ASP A 267 -2.45 -14.14 -10.67
C ASP A 267 -3.28 -14.34 -9.40
N ALA A 268 -2.65 -14.37 -8.21
CA ALA A 268 -3.32 -14.67 -6.95
C ALA A 268 -4.48 -13.71 -6.67
N ARG A 269 -4.23 -12.39 -6.80
CA ARG A 269 -5.27 -11.38 -6.57
C ARG A 269 -6.33 -11.39 -7.67
N ALA A 270 -5.92 -11.53 -8.92
CA ALA A 270 -6.84 -11.62 -10.05
C ALA A 270 -7.79 -12.83 -9.93
N ARG A 271 -7.28 -13.96 -9.44
CA ARG A 271 -8.08 -15.16 -9.15
C ARG A 271 -9.09 -14.93 -8.04
N ALA A 272 -8.67 -14.36 -6.90
CA ALA A 272 -9.59 -14.06 -5.80
C ALA A 272 -10.76 -13.17 -6.26
N VAL A 273 -10.47 -12.14 -7.06
CA VAL A 273 -11.49 -11.26 -7.66
C VAL A 273 -12.41 -12.02 -8.63
N ARG A 274 -11.85 -12.85 -9.51
CA ARG A 274 -12.64 -13.63 -10.49
C ARG A 274 -13.58 -14.64 -9.81
N LEU A 275 -13.16 -15.16 -8.67
CA LEU A 275 -13.90 -16.12 -7.86
C LEU A 275 -14.86 -15.45 -6.86
N ASP A 276 -14.90 -14.12 -6.82
CA ASP A 276 -15.67 -13.31 -5.88
C ASP A 276 -15.40 -13.68 -4.41
N ILE A 277 -14.13 -13.98 -4.09
CA ILE A 277 -13.70 -14.32 -2.74
C ILE A 277 -13.01 -13.10 -2.13
N PRO A 278 -13.54 -12.51 -1.04
CA PRO A 278 -12.91 -11.36 -0.42
C PRO A 278 -11.56 -11.74 0.17
N ALA A 279 -10.58 -10.85 0.01
CA ALA A 279 -9.28 -10.98 0.64
C ALA A 279 -9.35 -10.40 2.06
N GLU A 280 -8.90 -11.18 3.02
CA GLU A 280 -8.87 -10.86 4.44
C GLU A 280 -7.42 -10.91 4.95
N PRO A 281 -7.11 -10.20 6.06
CA PRO A 281 -5.81 -10.30 6.71
C PRO A 281 -5.48 -11.76 7.03
N LEU A 282 -4.29 -12.20 6.64
CA LEU A 282 -3.85 -13.58 6.80
C LEU A 282 -3.89 -14.03 8.26
N GLU A 283 -3.49 -13.13 9.17
CA GLU A 283 -3.37 -13.42 10.60
C GLU A 283 -4.72 -13.78 11.26
N ALA A 284 -5.82 -13.20 10.81
CA ALA A 284 -7.16 -13.50 11.32
C ALA A 284 -7.62 -14.91 10.92
N LEU A 285 -7.32 -15.30 9.67
CA LEU A 285 -7.61 -16.65 9.18
C LEU A 285 -6.74 -17.69 9.89
N LEU A 286 -5.44 -17.41 10.07
CA LEU A 286 -4.54 -18.32 10.78
C LEU A 286 -4.92 -18.51 12.24
N TRP A 287 -5.33 -17.44 12.92
CA TRP A 287 -5.87 -17.54 14.27
C TRP A 287 -7.06 -18.52 14.33
N THR A 288 -8.03 -18.33 13.43
CA THR A 288 -9.24 -19.17 13.31
C THR A 288 -8.86 -20.64 13.08
N LEU A 289 -7.93 -20.90 12.15
CA LEU A 289 -7.47 -22.26 11.85
C LEU A 289 -6.76 -22.93 13.04
N ALA A 290 -5.93 -22.18 13.77
CA ALA A 290 -5.18 -22.70 14.90
C ALA A 290 -6.03 -22.92 16.17
N HIS A 291 -7.04 -22.10 16.42
CA HIS A 291 -7.77 -22.12 17.70
C HIS A 291 -9.18 -22.71 17.59
N ASP A 292 -9.88 -22.50 16.47
CA ASP A 292 -11.26 -22.96 16.35
C ASP A 292 -11.34 -24.39 15.77
N PHE A 293 -10.30 -24.82 15.04
CA PHE A 293 -10.30 -26.13 14.37
C PHE A 293 -9.16 -27.06 14.80
N ALA A 294 -8.06 -26.55 15.38
CA ALA A 294 -6.98 -27.41 15.88
C ALA A 294 -7.21 -27.92 17.31
N ASP A 295 -8.12 -27.31 18.07
CA ASP A 295 -8.44 -27.70 19.44
C ASP A 295 -9.96 -27.61 19.67
N PRO A 296 -10.73 -28.67 19.37
CA PRO A 296 -12.16 -28.68 19.64
C PRO A 296 -12.34 -28.72 21.16
N ARG A 297 -12.46 -27.55 21.80
CA ARG A 297 -12.86 -27.51 23.19
C ARG A 297 -14.20 -28.24 23.34
N PRO A 298 -14.31 -29.20 24.28
CA PRO A 298 -15.52 -29.98 24.48
C PRO A 298 -16.71 -29.12 24.96
#